data_AF-A0A1T4Z0G9-F1
#
_entry.id   AF-A0A1T4Z0G9-F1
#
_cell.length_a   1.000
_cell.length_b   1.000
_cell.length_c   1.000
_cell.angle_alpha   90.00
_cell.angle_beta   90.00
_cell.angle_gamma   90.00
#
_symmetry.space_group_name_H-M   'P 1'
#
loop_
_entity.id
_entity.type
_entity.pdbx_description
1 polymer ?
#
loop_
_entity_poly.entity_id
_entity_poly.type
_entity_poly.pdbx_seq_one_letter_code
_entity_poly.pdbx_strand_id
1 'polypeptide(L)'
;MRLRALALATATGLVLTVAPATAAEAARKPAYKVSISTSTANPSVGTTVKVTGKVTGPKAAKKRLLVQRKVGAGKWTTVAKVRTTKSRKYAARVKVSTAGKHAVRVVAPKSSKARAGSSRARSFTGWRWLDLTKQPNQGGGDIVNGPVTIAGKSYPKAFTFRYSGVYFNTGGKCTTLRGSVGTPDPVGASLLALTFANQDLDDALEYRTVVAAGAAPKAASYPVSGKPVVAFGDGGGEGRVSIVAPELRCSINALPAMELPPL
;
A
#
# COMPACT_ATOMS: atom_id res chain seq x y z
N MET A 1 4.19 -38.57 28.16
CA MET A 1 4.91 -39.23 29.28
C MET A 1 6.41 -39.08 29.08
N ARG A 2 7.11 -38.42 30.00
CA ARG A 2 8.43 -38.82 30.51
C ARG A 2 8.86 -37.80 31.57
N LEU A 3 8.61 -38.20 32.82
CA LEU A 3 9.15 -37.59 34.04
C LEU A 3 10.67 -37.72 34.04
N ARG A 4 11.38 -36.68 34.51
CA ARG A 4 12.73 -36.84 35.06
C ARG A 4 12.88 -36.04 36.35
N ALA A 5 13.53 -36.71 37.29
CA ALA A 5 13.47 -36.53 38.72
C ALA A 5 14.58 -35.62 39.28
N LEU A 6 14.25 -35.12 40.48
CA LEU A 6 15.04 -34.68 41.63
C LEU A 6 16.58 -34.73 41.56
N ALA A 7 17.18 -33.63 42.03
CA ALA A 7 18.28 -33.67 43.01
C ALA A 7 18.17 -32.47 43.96
N LEU A 8 17.92 -32.76 45.24
CA LEU A 8 17.88 -31.81 46.35
C LEU A 8 19.26 -31.77 47.00
N ALA A 9 19.88 -30.59 47.08
CA ALA A 9 21.09 -30.36 47.87
C ALA A 9 20.80 -29.20 48.84
N THR A 10 20.65 -29.54 50.12
CA THR A 10 20.45 -28.60 51.22
C THR A 10 21.79 -28.10 51.74
N ALA A 11 22.10 -26.83 51.47
CA ALA A 11 23.22 -26.12 52.06
C ALA A 11 22.70 -25.07 53.07
N THR A 12 22.95 -25.31 54.34
CA THR A 12 22.67 -24.41 55.47
C THR A 12 23.71 -23.30 55.49
N GLY A 13 23.35 -22.15 54.90
CA GLY A 13 24.19 -20.96 54.80
C GLY A 13 23.79 -19.88 55.82
N LEU A 14 24.80 -19.38 56.53
CA LEU A 14 24.81 -18.28 57.48
C LEU A 14 24.00 -17.05 57.02
N VAL A 15 22.98 -16.63 57.78
CA VAL A 15 22.16 -15.44 57.49
C VAL A 15 22.89 -14.20 58.02
N LEU A 16 23.72 -13.59 57.19
CA LEU A 16 24.14 -12.19 57.37
C LEU A 16 22.96 -11.29 57.02
N THR A 17 22.38 -10.64 58.02
CA THR A 17 21.38 -9.57 57.85
C THR A 17 22.07 -8.33 57.27
N VAL A 18 22.28 -8.33 55.95
CA VAL A 18 22.67 -7.13 55.21
C VAL A 18 21.47 -6.20 55.22
N ALA A 19 21.54 -5.15 56.04
CA ALA A 19 20.56 -4.06 55.98
C ALA A 19 20.48 -3.59 54.51
N PRO A 20 19.28 -3.54 53.90
CA PRO A 20 19.16 -3.02 52.56
C PRO A 20 19.59 -1.56 52.60
N ALA A 21 20.78 -1.27 52.09
CA ALA A 21 21.13 0.07 51.70
C ALA A 21 20.10 0.49 50.66
N THR A 22 19.05 1.19 51.10
CA THR A 22 18.12 1.89 50.23
C THR A 22 18.93 2.99 49.57
N ALA A 23 19.67 2.61 48.52
CA ALA A 23 20.26 3.54 47.58
C ALA A 23 19.12 4.46 47.17
N ALA A 24 19.17 5.72 47.60
CA ALA A 24 18.18 6.72 47.27
C ALA A 24 18.03 6.73 45.75
N GLU A 25 16.97 6.11 45.24
CA GLU A 25 16.75 5.97 43.81
C GLU A 25 16.46 7.38 43.30
N ALA A 26 17.51 8.06 42.84
CA ALA A 26 17.46 9.42 42.35
C ALA A 26 16.29 9.53 41.38
N ALA A 27 15.27 10.32 41.77
CA ALA A 27 13.97 10.35 41.11
C ALA A 27 14.14 10.45 39.58
N ARG A 28 13.82 9.36 38.88
CA ARG A 28 14.08 9.26 37.43
C ARG A 28 13.32 10.38 36.72
N LYS A 29 14.03 11.17 35.90
CA LYS A 29 13.42 12.25 35.12
C LYS A 29 12.19 11.74 34.34
N PRO A 30 11.06 12.45 34.35
CA PRO A 30 9.87 12.01 33.62
C PRO A 30 10.15 11.91 32.13
N ALA A 31 9.57 10.92 31.45
CA ALA A 31 9.65 10.80 30.00
C ALA A 31 8.55 11.65 29.34
N TYR A 32 8.82 12.17 28.13
CA TYR A 32 7.76 12.75 27.32
C TYR A 32 6.71 11.69 26.95
N LYS A 33 5.42 12.05 27.06
CA LYS A 33 4.33 11.27 26.45
C LYS A 33 3.92 11.97 25.15
N VAL A 34 3.87 11.22 24.06
CA VAL A 34 3.58 11.76 22.72
C VAL A 34 2.38 11.01 22.13
N SER A 35 1.28 11.72 21.86
CA SER A 35 0.14 11.16 21.13
C SER A 35 0.29 11.43 19.63
N ILE A 36 -0.29 10.58 18.79
CA ILE A 36 -0.23 10.71 17.33
C ILE A 36 -1.56 10.31 16.70
N SER A 37 -1.96 11.02 15.65
CA SER A 37 -3.04 10.66 14.73
C SER A 37 -2.60 10.94 13.29
N THR A 38 -3.23 10.27 12.34
CA THR A 38 -2.97 10.35 10.89
C THR A 38 -4.28 10.63 10.16
N SER A 39 -4.27 11.49 9.14
CA SER A 39 -5.49 11.87 8.42
C SER A 39 -6.13 10.75 7.59
N THR A 40 -5.37 9.76 7.15
CA THR A 40 -5.87 8.63 6.36
C THR A 40 -4.95 7.42 6.51
N ALA A 41 -5.53 6.23 6.37
CA ALA A 41 -4.80 4.95 6.33
C ALA A 41 -4.46 4.50 4.90
N ASN A 42 -5.06 5.09 3.86
CA ASN A 42 -4.91 4.65 2.46
C ASN A 42 -4.58 5.83 1.51
N PRO A 43 -3.51 6.60 1.74
CA PRO A 43 -3.15 7.71 0.87
C PRO A 43 -2.64 7.25 -0.50
N SER A 44 -2.85 8.07 -1.53
CA SER A 44 -2.22 7.87 -2.83
C SER A 44 -0.75 8.34 -2.83
N VAL A 45 0.12 7.66 -3.58
CA VAL A 45 1.50 8.10 -3.84
C VAL A 45 1.46 9.49 -4.49
N GLY A 46 2.39 10.36 -4.08
CA GLY A 46 2.43 11.77 -4.45
C GLY A 46 1.67 12.68 -3.48
N THR A 47 0.70 12.16 -2.72
CA THR A 47 -0.07 12.94 -1.74
C THR A 47 0.64 13.05 -0.39
N THR A 48 0.07 13.82 0.55
CA THR A 48 0.61 13.98 1.90
C THR A 48 -0.34 13.44 2.96
N VAL A 49 0.20 12.71 3.94
CA VAL A 49 -0.51 12.32 5.17
C VAL A 49 -0.27 13.39 6.23
N LYS A 50 -1.34 13.96 6.76
CA LYS A 50 -1.26 14.90 7.89
C LYS A 50 -1.09 14.08 9.17
N VAL A 51 -0.02 14.36 9.90
CA VAL A 51 0.31 13.76 11.20
C VAL A 51 0.08 14.82 12.27
N THR A 52 -0.76 14.55 13.25
CA THR A 52 -1.09 15.47 14.34
C THR A 52 -0.91 14.81 15.70
N GLY A 53 -0.82 15.60 16.76
CA GLY A 53 -0.72 15.07 18.10
C GLY A 53 -0.43 16.12 19.17
N LYS A 54 -0.16 15.63 20.38
CA LYS A 54 0.19 16.44 21.55
C LYS A 54 1.37 15.82 22.29
N VAL A 55 2.20 16.66 22.88
CA VAL A 55 3.29 16.23 23.78
C VAL A 55 3.00 16.69 25.19
N THR A 56 3.12 15.79 26.16
CA THR A 56 3.03 16.12 27.58
C THR A 56 4.34 15.77 28.29
N GLY A 57 4.69 16.59 29.29
CA GLY A 57 5.93 16.53 30.03
C GLY A 57 6.59 17.91 30.23
N PRO A 58 7.66 17.98 31.03
CA PRO A 58 8.36 19.24 31.31
C PRO A 58 8.92 19.91 30.04
N LYS A 59 8.70 21.22 29.90
CA LYS A 59 9.16 22.01 28.74
C LYS A 59 8.70 21.42 27.39
N ALA A 60 7.50 20.85 27.34
CA ALA A 60 6.92 20.30 26.12
C ALA A 60 6.39 21.37 25.15
N ALA A 61 6.17 22.62 25.58
CA ALA A 61 5.80 23.72 24.69
C ALA A 61 7.00 24.18 23.86
N LYS A 62 6.77 24.55 22.59
CA LYS A 62 7.83 24.94 21.62
C LYS A 62 8.96 23.91 21.42
N LYS A 63 8.79 22.68 21.93
CA LYS A 63 9.73 21.57 21.81
C LYS A 63 9.88 21.14 20.36
N ARG A 64 11.12 20.95 19.91
CA ARG A 64 11.44 20.35 18.60
C ARG A 64 11.14 18.85 18.64
N LEU A 65 10.44 18.37 17.63
CA LEU A 65 10.06 16.97 17.43
C LEU A 65 10.61 16.46 16.11
N LEU A 66 10.86 15.15 16.07
CA LEU A 66 11.27 14.43 14.86
C LEU A 66 10.11 13.55 14.41
N VAL A 67 9.59 13.79 13.22
CA VAL A 67 8.62 12.90 12.58
C VAL A 67 9.40 11.88 11.77
N GLN A 68 9.22 10.61 12.11
CA GLN A 68 9.94 9.51 11.50
C GLN A 68 8.99 8.60 10.73
N ARG A 69 9.44 8.12 9.57
CA ARG A 69 8.73 7.15 8.73
C ARG A 69 9.55 5.88 8.58
N LYS A 70 8.88 4.75 8.53
CA LYS A 70 9.43 3.44 8.15
C LYS A 70 8.64 2.92 6.95
N VAL A 71 9.33 2.41 5.93
CA VAL A 71 8.73 1.78 4.75
C VAL A 71 8.98 0.27 4.85
N GLY A 72 7.92 -0.55 4.80
CA GLY A 72 8.00 -1.99 4.97
C GLY A 72 8.76 -2.40 6.25
N ALA A 73 9.71 -3.31 6.09
CA ALA A 73 10.64 -3.76 7.15
C ALA A 73 11.89 -2.88 7.29
N GLY A 74 11.98 -1.76 6.56
CA GLY A 74 13.15 -0.89 6.56
C GLY A 74 13.42 -0.16 7.87
N LYS A 75 14.38 0.77 7.86
CA LYS A 75 14.77 1.57 9.03
C LYS A 75 13.87 2.80 9.19
N TRP A 76 13.77 3.31 10.42
CA TRP A 76 13.12 4.60 10.69
C TRP A 76 13.98 5.75 10.17
N THR A 77 13.43 6.59 9.31
CA THR A 77 14.09 7.79 8.78
C THR A 77 13.32 9.04 9.20
N THR A 78 14.04 10.13 9.50
CA THR A 78 13.39 11.40 9.84
C THR A 78 12.93 12.09 8.56
N VAL A 79 11.62 12.28 8.42
CA VAL A 79 10.99 12.89 7.24
C VAL A 79 10.56 14.33 7.47
N ALA A 80 10.42 14.77 8.72
CA ALA A 80 10.17 16.16 9.06
C ALA A 80 10.67 16.51 10.45
N LYS A 81 11.02 17.79 10.66
CA LYS A 81 11.31 18.38 11.97
C LYS A 81 10.24 19.44 12.23
N VAL A 82 9.51 19.32 13.33
CA VAL A 82 8.43 20.27 13.68
C VAL A 82 8.61 20.78 15.11
N ARG A 83 7.88 21.84 15.48
CA ARG A 83 7.80 22.32 16.85
C ARG A 83 6.39 22.21 17.38
N THR A 84 6.26 21.90 18.65
CA THR A 84 4.96 22.01 19.34
C THR A 84 4.54 23.48 19.48
N THR A 85 3.24 23.75 19.51
CA THR A 85 2.67 25.07 19.84
C THR A 85 2.85 25.42 21.33
N LYS A 86 2.38 26.61 21.75
CA LYS A 86 2.24 26.97 23.17
C LYS A 86 1.33 25.98 23.91
N SER A 87 0.26 25.52 23.25
CA SER A 87 -0.66 24.47 23.72
C SER A 87 -0.13 23.04 23.59
N ARG A 88 1.16 22.87 23.29
CA ARG A 88 1.87 21.58 23.19
C ARG A 88 1.34 20.64 22.09
N LYS A 89 0.58 21.17 21.14
CA LYS A 89 0.07 20.44 19.95
C LYS A 89 1.10 20.52 18.82
N TYR A 90 1.05 19.60 17.86
CA TYR A 90 1.88 19.68 16.66
C TYR A 90 1.11 19.17 15.43
N ALA A 91 1.59 19.56 14.25
CA ALA A 91 1.16 19.04 12.97
C ALA A 91 2.35 18.93 12.02
N ALA A 92 2.36 17.91 11.17
CA ALA A 92 3.33 17.70 10.10
C ALA A 92 2.64 17.13 8.86
N ARG A 93 3.21 17.36 7.68
CA ARG A 93 2.78 16.72 6.43
C ARG A 93 3.87 15.77 5.97
N VAL A 94 3.54 14.50 5.77
CA VAL A 94 4.48 13.47 5.31
C VAL A 94 4.10 13.06 3.90
N LYS A 95 4.95 13.34 2.91
CA LYS A 95 4.73 12.93 1.52
C LYS A 95 4.82 11.40 1.41
N VAL A 96 3.89 10.79 0.67
CA VAL A 96 3.90 9.36 0.36
C VAL A 96 4.64 9.17 -0.96
N SER A 97 5.87 8.66 -0.89
CA SER A 97 6.76 8.55 -2.05
C SER A 97 6.68 7.21 -2.77
N THR A 98 6.21 6.17 -2.09
CA THR A 98 6.17 4.79 -2.62
C THR A 98 4.90 4.10 -2.19
N ALA A 99 4.43 3.15 -3.00
CA ALA A 99 3.35 2.27 -2.61
C ALA A 99 3.83 1.26 -1.54
N GLY A 100 2.88 0.67 -0.81
CA GLY A 100 3.15 -0.38 0.18
C GLY A 100 2.92 0.05 1.62
N LYS A 101 3.33 -0.81 2.56
CA LYS A 101 3.16 -0.57 3.99
C LYS A 101 4.11 0.52 4.49
N HIS A 102 3.58 1.50 5.19
CA HIS A 102 4.32 2.54 5.90
C HIS A 102 3.95 2.52 7.36
N ALA A 103 4.86 3.00 8.20
CA ALA A 103 4.57 3.37 9.58
C ALA A 103 5.15 4.75 9.87
N VAL A 104 4.44 5.55 10.67
CA VAL A 104 4.87 6.86 11.13
C VAL A 104 4.87 6.91 12.65
N ARG A 105 5.86 7.59 13.22
CA ARG A 105 5.93 7.92 14.64
C ARG A 105 6.49 9.31 14.85
N VAL A 106 6.27 9.86 16.03
CA VAL A 106 6.87 11.12 16.45
C VAL A 106 7.74 10.90 17.67
N VAL A 107 8.93 11.50 17.65
CA VAL A 107 9.92 11.41 18.72
C VAL A 107 10.13 12.79 19.31
N ALA A 108 9.97 12.90 20.63
CA ALA A 108 10.38 14.04 21.43
C ALA A 108 11.78 13.75 22.03
N PRO A 109 12.85 14.39 21.55
CA PRO A 109 14.20 14.13 22.04
C PRO A 109 14.37 14.50 23.52
N LYS A 110 15.38 13.91 24.18
CA LYS A 110 15.73 14.21 25.58
C LYS A 110 15.93 15.71 25.82
N SER A 111 15.70 16.15 27.05
CA SER A 111 16.05 17.49 27.54
C SER A 111 16.70 17.38 28.91
N SER A 112 17.20 18.49 29.45
CA SER A 112 17.73 18.54 30.81
C SER A 112 16.69 18.14 31.87
N LYS A 113 15.39 18.34 31.59
CA LYS A 113 14.27 18.12 32.53
C LYS A 113 13.41 16.89 32.21
N ALA A 114 13.62 16.22 31.09
CA ALA A 114 12.82 15.08 30.68
C ALA A 114 13.59 14.08 29.81
N ARG A 115 13.33 12.79 30.00
CA ARG A 115 13.82 11.73 29.10
C ARG A 115 13.11 11.81 27.75
N ALA A 116 13.75 11.25 26.72
CA ALA A 116 13.12 11.15 25.40
C ALA A 116 11.82 10.34 25.47
N GLY A 117 10.90 10.64 24.56
CA GLY A 117 9.65 9.91 24.42
C GLY A 117 9.28 9.72 22.96
N SER A 118 8.54 8.66 22.66
CA SER A 118 8.03 8.40 21.31
C SER A 118 6.56 8.04 21.36
N SER A 119 5.83 8.40 20.30
CA SER A 119 4.46 7.94 20.11
C SER A 119 4.43 6.45 19.76
N ARG A 120 3.26 5.82 19.92
CA ARG A 120 2.97 4.55 19.21
C ARG A 120 3.13 4.77 17.71
N ALA A 121 3.56 3.75 16.99
CA ALA A 121 3.60 3.80 15.53
C ALA A 121 2.17 3.74 14.97
N ARG A 122 1.91 4.49 13.89
CA ARG A 122 0.66 4.41 13.13
C ARG A 122 0.98 3.91 11.72
N SER A 123 0.32 2.84 11.31
CA SER A 123 0.50 2.26 9.99
C SER A 123 -0.46 2.88 8.97
N PHE A 124 -0.01 2.98 7.73
CA PHE A 124 -0.85 3.31 6.57
C PHE A 124 -0.30 2.60 5.33
N THR A 125 -1.12 2.41 4.31
CA THR A 125 -0.73 1.78 3.05
C THR A 125 -0.76 2.82 1.93
N GLY A 126 0.38 3.04 1.28
CA GLY A 126 0.46 3.88 0.10
C GLY A 126 -0.06 3.14 -1.13
N TRP A 127 -0.94 3.79 -1.88
CA TRP A 127 -1.55 3.24 -3.11
C TRP A 127 -1.12 4.05 -4.33
N ARG A 128 -0.90 3.40 -5.47
CA ARG A 128 -0.63 4.10 -6.73
C ARG A 128 -1.39 3.47 -7.88
N TRP A 129 -1.62 4.27 -8.91
CA TRP A 129 -2.03 3.75 -10.21
C TRP A 129 -0.78 3.26 -10.95
N LEU A 130 -0.82 2.01 -11.40
CA LEU A 130 0.17 1.37 -12.24
C LEU A 130 -0.33 1.38 -13.68
N ASP A 131 0.45 1.96 -14.57
CA ASP A 131 0.22 1.91 -16.01
C ASP A 131 0.44 0.49 -16.51
N LEU A 132 -0.63 -0.20 -16.91
CA LEU A 132 -0.59 -1.61 -17.28
C LEU A 132 0.20 -1.87 -18.54
N THR A 133 0.30 -0.89 -19.45
CA THR A 133 1.14 -0.99 -20.66
C THR A 133 2.63 -1.14 -20.35
N LYS A 134 3.01 -0.94 -19.08
CA LYS A 134 4.38 -1.06 -18.57
C LYS A 134 4.54 -2.18 -17.53
N GLN A 135 3.50 -2.98 -17.29
CA GLN A 135 3.55 -4.06 -16.31
C GLN A 135 3.77 -5.42 -16.99
N PRO A 136 4.41 -6.38 -16.28
CA PRO A 136 4.41 -7.78 -16.68
C PRO A 136 2.97 -8.27 -16.86
N ASN A 137 2.74 -9.01 -17.94
CA ASN A 137 1.43 -9.54 -18.31
C ASN A 137 1.59 -10.80 -19.16
N GLN A 138 0.51 -11.60 -19.24
CA GLN A 138 0.42 -12.74 -20.16
C GLN A 138 -0.67 -12.47 -21.16
N GLY A 139 -0.46 -12.92 -22.38
CA GLY A 139 -1.50 -13.01 -23.37
C GLY A 139 -1.61 -14.42 -23.92
N GLY A 140 -2.82 -14.80 -24.31
CA GLY A 140 -3.01 -15.69 -25.45
C GLY A 140 -3.25 -14.86 -26.71
N GLY A 141 -3.05 -15.43 -27.90
CA GLY A 141 -3.43 -14.82 -29.18
C GLY A 141 -2.80 -13.45 -29.49
N ASP A 142 -3.53 -12.63 -30.25
CA ASP A 142 -3.05 -11.35 -30.79
C ASP A 142 -3.27 -10.20 -29.78
N ILE A 143 -2.27 -9.95 -28.95
CA ILE A 143 -2.24 -8.78 -28.06
C ILE A 143 -1.28 -7.74 -28.60
N VAL A 144 -1.80 -6.55 -28.88
CA VAL A 144 -0.98 -5.41 -29.29
C VAL A 144 -0.97 -4.38 -28.17
N ASN A 145 0.22 -4.05 -27.68
CA ASN A 145 0.45 -2.96 -26.74
C ASN A 145 1.02 -1.77 -27.51
N GLY A 146 0.35 -0.62 -27.44
CA GLY A 146 0.84 0.59 -28.09
C GLY A 146 -0.27 1.58 -28.42
N PRO A 147 0.04 2.52 -29.34
CA PRO A 147 -0.95 3.49 -29.79
C PRO A 147 -2.11 2.83 -30.54
N VAL A 148 -3.32 3.36 -30.35
CA VAL A 148 -4.51 2.96 -31.10
C VAL A 148 -5.33 4.18 -31.49
N THR A 149 -5.96 4.14 -32.66
CA THR A 149 -6.91 5.17 -33.10
C THR A 149 -8.33 4.67 -32.90
N ILE A 150 -9.16 5.45 -32.18
CA ILE A 150 -10.58 5.15 -31.94
C ILE A 150 -11.36 6.43 -32.18
N ALA A 151 -12.40 6.37 -33.02
CA ALA A 151 -13.23 7.52 -33.39
C ALA A 151 -12.39 8.74 -33.85
N GLY A 152 -11.39 8.49 -34.71
CA GLY A 152 -10.48 9.52 -35.24
C GLY A 152 -9.47 10.10 -34.25
N LYS A 153 -9.43 9.62 -32.99
CA LYS A 153 -8.47 10.09 -31.97
C LYS A 153 -7.42 9.03 -31.66
N SER A 154 -6.15 9.43 -31.69
CA SER A 154 -5.03 8.57 -31.29
C SER A 154 -4.85 8.55 -29.77
N TYR A 155 -4.64 7.35 -29.24
CA TYR A 155 -4.41 7.09 -27.84
C TYR A 155 -3.08 6.35 -27.68
N PRO A 156 -2.06 6.96 -27.05
CA PRO A 156 -0.69 6.42 -27.08
C PRO A 156 -0.46 5.19 -26.20
N LYS A 157 -1.41 4.88 -25.32
CA LYS A 157 -1.32 3.78 -24.36
C LYS A 157 -2.60 2.97 -24.42
N ALA A 158 -2.55 1.85 -25.13
CA ALA A 158 -3.66 0.92 -25.17
C ALA A 158 -3.16 -0.52 -25.20
N PHE A 159 -4.01 -1.41 -24.71
CA PHE A 159 -3.99 -2.81 -25.12
C PHE A 159 -5.12 -3.05 -26.10
N THR A 160 -4.81 -3.69 -27.21
CA THR A 160 -5.79 -4.13 -28.20
C THR A 160 -5.75 -5.65 -28.27
N PHE A 161 -6.93 -6.27 -28.22
CA PHE A 161 -7.12 -7.72 -28.22
C PHE A 161 -7.94 -8.14 -29.43
N ARG A 162 -7.63 -9.31 -29.99
CA ARG A 162 -8.45 -10.02 -30.98
C ARG A 162 -8.55 -11.49 -30.57
N TYR A 163 -9.76 -11.98 -30.29
CA TYR A 163 -10.02 -13.36 -29.83
C TYR A 163 -9.14 -13.80 -28.65
N SER A 164 -8.74 -12.86 -27.81
CA SER A 164 -7.72 -13.06 -26.79
C SER A 164 -7.99 -12.26 -25.52
N GLY A 165 -7.25 -12.60 -24.47
CA GLY A 165 -7.24 -11.84 -23.22
C GLY A 165 -5.84 -11.64 -22.67
N VAL A 166 -5.66 -10.54 -21.95
CA VAL A 166 -4.46 -10.27 -21.16
C VAL A 166 -4.73 -10.59 -19.69
N TYR A 167 -3.79 -11.30 -19.08
CA TYR A 167 -3.76 -11.61 -17.66
C TYR A 167 -2.72 -10.75 -16.94
N PHE A 168 -3.11 -10.25 -15.77
CA PHE A 168 -2.23 -9.54 -14.84
C PHE A 168 -2.23 -10.22 -13.47
N ASN A 169 -1.07 -10.68 -13.03
CA ASN A 169 -0.88 -11.12 -11.65
C ASN A 169 -0.85 -9.91 -10.71
N THR A 170 -1.89 -9.72 -9.91
CA THR A 170 -1.96 -8.60 -8.96
C THR A 170 -1.24 -8.88 -7.64
N GLY A 171 -0.83 -10.12 -7.38
CA GLY A 171 -0.25 -10.58 -6.11
C GLY A 171 -1.15 -10.33 -4.90
N GLY A 172 -2.46 -10.14 -5.13
CA GLY A 172 -3.41 -9.72 -4.10
C GLY A 172 -3.21 -8.29 -3.58
N LYS A 173 -2.51 -7.42 -4.33
CA LYS A 173 -2.13 -6.06 -3.89
C LYS A 173 -2.87 -4.93 -4.58
N CYS A 174 -3.80 -5.23 -5.47
CA CYS A 174 -4.57 -4.25 -6.24
C CYS A 174 -6.06 -4.30 -5.90
N THR A 175 -6.75 -3.17 -6.07
CA THR A 175 -8.17 -3.03 -5.69
C THR A 175 -9.06 -2.58 -6.84
N THR A 176 -8.52 -1.90 -7.84
CA THR A 176 -9.33 -1.31 -8.91
C THR A 176 -8.57 -1.32 -10.23
N LEU A 177 -9.20 -1.81 -11.29
CA LEU A 177 -8.81 -1.60 -12.68
C LEU A 177 -9.63 -0.42 -13.23
N ARG A 178 -9.00 0.48 -13.97
CA ARG A 178 -9.70 1.50 -14.75
C ARG A 178 -9.08 1.69 -16.12
N GLY A 179 -9.84 2.27 -17.03
CA GLY A 179 -9.41 2.67 -18.37
C GLY A 179 -10.60 3.16 -19.17
N SER A 180 -10.41 3.40 -20.46
CA SER A 180 -11.52 3.63 -21.39
C SER A 180 -11.56 2.54 -22.43
N VAL A 181 -12.72 1.93 -22.60
CA VAL A 181 -12.95 0.84 -23.55
C VAL A 181 -13.36 1.44 -24.89
N GLY A 182 -12.81 0.95 -25.99
CA GLY A 182 -13.26 1.32 -27.32
C GLY A 182 -12.87 0.28 -28.37
N THR A 183 -13.24 0.54 -29.61
CA THR A 183 -12.96 -0.34 -30.76
C THR A 183 -12.17 0.41 -31.81
N PRO A 184 -11.02 -0.11 -32.27
CA PRO A 184 -10.47 0.34 -33.53
C PRO A 184 -11.49 0.01 -34.63
N ASP A 185 -11.78 0.96 -35.51
CA ASP A 185 -12.77 0.82 -36.60
C ASP A 185 -12.50 -0.43 -37.47
N PRO A 186 -13.50 -1.10 -38.11
CA PRO A 186 -14.85 -0.61 -38.44
C PRO A 186 -16.04 -1.39 -37.80
N VAL A 187 -15.81 -2.39 -36.94
CA VAL A 187 -16.90 -3.17 -36.32
C VAL A 187 -17.00 -2.92 -34.81
N GLY A 188 -18.22 -2.91 -34.30
CA GLY A 188 -18.48 -2.77 -32.86
C GLY A 188 -18.03 -4.02 -32.11
N ALA A 189 -17.64 -3.87 -30.85
CA ALA A 189 -17.14 -4.98 -30.04
C ALA A 189 -17.42 -4.72 -28.55
N SER A 190 -17.46 -5.77 -27.74
CA SER A 190 -17.65 -5.63 -26.29
C SER A 190 -16.37 -5.99 -25.56
N LEU A 191 -15.95 -5.17 -24.60
CA LEU A 191 -14.95 -5.60 -23.63
C LEU A 191 -15.61 -6.38 -22.53
N LEU A 192 -15.00 -7.51 -22.23
CA LEU A 192 -15.26 -8.26 -21.03
C LEU A 192 -14.06 -8.22 -20.09
N ALA A 193 -14.25 -7.62 -18.92
CA ALA A 193 -13.29 -7.68 -17.84
C ALA A 193 -13.77 -8.71 -16.82
N LEU A 194 -13.04 -9.81 -16.69
CA LEU A 194 -13.31 -10.81 -15.66
C LEU A 194 -12.28 -10.67 -14.53
N THR A 195 -12.76 -10.82 -13.29
CA THR A 195 -11.91 -10.89 -12.10
C THR A 195 -12.16 -12.23 -11.42
N PHE A 196 -11.12 -13.02 -11.17
CA PHE A 196 -11.31 -14.41 -10.73
C PHE A 196 -10.69 -14.64 -9.37
N ALA A 197 -11.29 -15.51 -8.55
CA ALA A 197 -10.64 -15.89 -7.30
C ALA A 197 -9.38 -16.74 -7.55
N ASN A 198 -9.42 -17.64 -8.54
CA ASN A 198 -8.44 -18.70 -8.77
C ASN A 198 -8.02 -18.80 -10.25
N GLN A 199 -6.94 -19.55 -10.53
CA GLN A 199 -6.39 -19.72 -11.89
C GLN A 199 -7.32 -20.48 -12.85
N ASP A 200 -8.22 -21.30 -12.32
CA ASP A 200 -9.16 -22.13 -13.09
C ASP A 200 -10.40 -21.36 -13.59
N LEU A 201 -10.51 -20.06 -13.28
CA LEU A 201 -11.59 -19.17 -13.72
C LEU A 201 -12.99 -19.50 -13.16
N ASP A 202 -13.11 -20.50 -12.28
CA ASP A 202 -14.41 -20.98 -11.73
C ASP A 202 -15.18 -19.95 -10.87
N ASP A 203 -14.47 -19.00 -10.25
CA ASP A 203 -15.04 -17.94 -9.38
C ASP A 203 -14.88 -16.55 -10.00
N ALA A 204 -15.32 -16.43 -11.25
CA ALA A 204 -15.29 -15.19 -12.00
C ALA A 204 -16.39 -14.21 -11.57
N LEU A 205 -16.01 -12.98 -11.25
CA LEU A 205 -16.91 -11.84 -11.33
C LEU A 205 -16.73 -11.17 -12.69
N GLU A 206 -17.82 -11.13 -13.45
CA GLU A 206 -17.89 -10.55 -14.79
C GLU A 206 -18.30 -9.08 -14.75
N TYR A 207 -17.52 -8.25 -15.42
CA TYR A 207 -17.84 -6.86 -15.69
C TYR A 207 -17.78 -6.61 -17.19
N ARG A 208 -18.93 -6.33 -17.79
CA ARG A 208 -19.04 -6.08 -19.23
C ARG A 208 -19.15 -4.60 -19.52
N THR A 209 -18.37 -4.12 -20.49
CA THR A 209 -18.54 -2.79 -21.08
C THR A 209 -18.71 -2.94 -22.59
N VAL A 210 -19.93 -2.68 -23.06
CA VAL A 210 -20.27 -2.67 -24.48
C VAL A 210 -19.98 -1.28 -25.05
N VAL A 211 -19.37 -1.26 -26.23
CA VAL A 211 -19.06 -0.04 -26.99
C VAL A 211 -19.48 -0.20 -28.45
N ALA A 212 -20.12 0.82 -29.00
CA ALA A 212 -20.55 0.83 -30.39
C ALA A 212 -19.38 1.11 -31.34
N ALA A 213 -19.46 0.60 -32.58
CA ALA A 213 -18.50 0.91 -33.64
C ALA A 213 -18.40 2.43 -33.85
N GLY A 214 -17.19 2.95 -34.07
CA GLY A 214 -16.95 4.37 -34.31
C GLY A 214 -17.27 5.30 -33.13
N ALA A 215 -17.69 4.77 -31.98
CA ALA A 215 -17.97 5.58 -30.79
C ALA A 215 -16.67 5.94 -30.06
N ALA A 216 -16.69 7.10 -29.39
CA ALA A 216 -15.60 7.48 -28.49
C ALA A 216 -15.44 6.45 -27.35
N PRO A 217 -14.21 6.21 -26.85
CA PRO A 217 -13.99 5.25 -25.77
C PRO A 217 -14.80 5.56 -24.51
N LYS A 218 -15.50 4.56 -23.98
CA LYS A 218 -16.31 4.62 -22.76
C LYS A 218 -15.45 4.36 -21.53
N ALA A 219 -15.42 5.28 -20.58
CA ALA A 219 -14.73 5.08 -19.31
C ALA A 219 -15.31 3.88 -18.54
N ALA A 220 -14.43 3.05 -17.99
CA ALA A 220 -14.80 1.89 -17.20
C ALA A 220 -13.91 1.76 -15.96
N SER A 221 -14.48 1.21 -14.88
CA SER A 221 -13.80 0.97 -13.63
C SER A 221 -14.36 -0.29 -12.99
N TYR A 222 -13.47 -1.22 -12.64
CA TYR A 222 -13.82 -2.54 -12.13
C TYR A 222 -13.12 -2.77 -10.79
N PRO A 223 -13.83 -3.20 -9.74
CA PRO A 223 -13.19 -3.64 -8.51
C PRO A 223 -12.46 -4.96 -8.77
N VAL A 224 -11.22 -5.08 -8.31
CA VAL A 224 -10.38 -6.28 -8.50
C VAL A 224 -9.85 -6.86 -7.19
N SER A 225 -10.41 -6.42 -6.06
CA SER A 225 -9.97 -6.65 -4.66
C SER A 225 -9.18 -7.94 -4.42
N GLY A 226 -7.86 -7.84 -4.52
CA GLY A 226 -6.95 -8.93 -4.19
C GLY A 226 -6.94 -10.11 -5.19
N LYS A 227 -7.63 -9.99 -6.31
CA LYS A 227 -7.78 -11.02 -7.33
C LYS A 227 -6.89 -10.73 -8.53
N PRO A 228 -6.40 -11.76 -9.24
CA PRO A 228 -5.90 -11.60 -10.59
C PRO A 228 -6.98 -11.03 -11.53
N VAL A 229 -6.54 -10.44 -12.64
CA VAL A 229 -7.45 -9.80 -13.60
C VAL A 229 -7.16 -10.36 -14.98
N VAL A 230 -8.21 -10.77 -15.69
CA VAL A 230 -8.17 -10.99 -17.14
C VAL A 230 -9.07 -9.97 -17.81
N ALA A 231 -8.59 -9.37 -18.87
CA ALA A 231 -9.42 -8.59 -19.76
C ALA A 231 -9.37 -9.20 -21.16
N PHE A 232 -10.53 -9.45 -21.76
CA PHE A 232 -10.64 -10.05 -23.09
C PHE A 232 -11.76 -9.37 -23.88
N GLY A 233 -11.61 -9.38 -25.20
CA GLY A 233 -12.68 -8.97 -26.11
C GLY A 233 -13.63 -10.12 -26.33
N ASP A 234 -14.92 -9.90 -26.09
CA ASP A 234 -15.99 -10.82 -26.48
C ASP A 234 -16.86 -10.11 -27.53
N GLY A 235 -16.55 -10.37 -28.79
CA GLY A 235 -17.37 -9.97 -29.92
C GLY A 235 -17.27 -11.09 -30.93
N GLY A 236 -18.36 -11.83 -31.13
CA GLY A 236 -18.42 -12.83 -32.20
C GLY A 236 -18.15 -12.16 -33.55
N GLY A 237 -16.91 -12.24 -34.04
CA GLY A 237 -16.46 -11.61 -35.29
C GLY A 237 -15.03 -11.06 -35.20
N GLU A 238 -14.51 -10.51 -36.31
CA GLU A 238 -13.13 -10.03 -36.44
C GLU A 238 -12.78 -8.78 -35.60
N GLY A 239 -13.71 -8.30 -34.77
CA GLY A 239 -13.60 -7.06 -34.04
C GLY A 239 -12.46 -7.04 -33.02
N ARG A 240 -11.75 -5.92 -32.97
CA ARG A 240 -10.73 -5.65 -31.96
C ARG A 240 -11.33 -4.83 -30.84
N VAL A 241 -10.98 -5.16 -29.61
CA VAL A 241 -11.33 -4.37 -28.43
C VAL A 241 -10.07 -3.74 -27.89
N SER A 242 -10.15 -2.48 -27.50
CA SER A 242 -9.04 -1.76 -26.88
C SER A 242 -9.40 -1.22 -25.51
N ILE A 243 -8.44 -1.32 -24.58
CA ILE A 243 -8.47 -0.61 -23.30
C ILE A 243 -7.41 0.49 -23.38
N VAL A 244 -7.88 1.73 -23.43
CA VAL A 244 -7.08 2.95 -23.42
C VAL A 244 -6.74 3.35 -22.00
N ALA A 245 -5.49 3.80 -21.80
CA ALA A 245 -4.92 4.20 -20.52
C ALA A 245 -5.25 3.22 -19.38
N PRO A 246 -4.97 1.91 -19.56
CA PRO A 246 -5.31 0.89 -18.57
C PRO A 246 -4.43 1.06 -17.33
N GLU A 247 -5.07 1.21 -16.16
CA GLU A 247 -4.37 1.39 -14.89
C GLU A 247 -4.92 0.51 -13.77
N LEU A 248 -4.04 -0.09 -12.96
CA LEU A 248 -4.41 -0.76 -11.70
C LEU A 248 -4.04 0.08 -10.47
N ARG A 249 -4.97 0.22 -9.53
CA ARG A 249 -4.69 0.80 -8.21
C ARG A 249 -4.09 -0.25 -7.28
N CYS A 250 -2.80 -0.14 -7.02
CA CYS A 250 -2.04 -1.15 -6.27
C CYS A 250 -1.27 -0.56 -5.07
N SER A 251 -1.06 -1.42 -4.07
CA SER A 251 -0.19 -1.18 -2.92
C SER A 251 1.25 -1.66 -3.16
N ILE A 252 1.64 -1.87 -4.41
CA ILE A 252 2.98 -2.24 -4.88
C ILE A 252 3.44 -1.29 -5.99
N ASN A 253 4.75 -1.23 -6.24
CA ASN A 253 5.32 -0.30 -7.24
C ASN A 253 5.38 -0.87 -8.65
N ALA A 254 5.35 -2.19 -8.77
CA ALA A 254 5.25 -2.95 -10.02
C ALA A 254 4.51 -4.25 -9.71
N LEU A 255 3.81 -4.82 -10.69
CA LEU A 255 3.23 -6.14 -10.56
C LEU A 255 4.32 -7.22 -10.44
N PRO A 256 4.09 -8.30 -9.68
CA PRO A 256 4.99 -9.45 -9.68
C PRO A 256 5.16 -10.01 -11.09
N ALA A 257 6.32 -10.63 -11.35
CA ALA A 257 6.47 -11.49 -12.50
C ALA A 257 5.43 -12.62 -12.43
N MET A 258 5.05 -13.12 -13.60
CA MET A 258 4.18 -14.28 -13.65
C MET A 258 5.07 -15.51 -13.62
N GLU A 259 4.98 -16.25 -12.53
CA GLU A 259 5.41 -17.64 -12.52
C GLU A 259 4.15 -18.43 -12.84
N LEU A 260 4.05 -18.94 -14.06
CA LEU A 260 3.11 -20.02 -14.31
C LEU A 260 3.60 -21.22 -13.48
N PRO A 261 2.73 -21.91 -12.74
CA PRO A 261 3.08 -23.26 -12.33
C PRO A 261 3.46 -24.05 -13.60
N PRO A 262 4.51 -24.90 -13.55
CA PRO A 262 4.81 -25.78 -14.67
C PRO A 262 3.55 -26.59 -15.00
N LEU A 263 3.18 -26.61 -16.29
CA LEU A 263 2.12 -27.45 -16.82
C LEU A 263 2.45 -28.94 -16.60
#